data_AF-A0A2H3TC77-F1
#
_entry.id   AF-A0A2H3TC77-F1
#
_cell.length_a   1.000
_cell.length_b   1.000
_cell.length_c   1.000
_cell.angle_alpha   90.00
_cell.angle_beta   90.00
_cell.angle_gamma   90.00
#
_symmetry.space_group_name_H-M   'P 1'
#
loop_
_entity.id
_entity.type
_entity.pdbx_description
1 polymer ?
#
loop_
_entity_poly.entity_id
_entity_poly.type
_entity_poly.pdbx_seq_one_letter_code
_entity_poly.pdbx_strand_id
1 'polypeptide(L)'
;MFLGHRFNYESAPLSTGVKALVNQAIYTPLVNVYFFGAHAFLSGENVATASKRIETGVALNIPRSILYWPLVTTLNFTYVQSQSRSIAASTAAVFWQSYMSYLNHRVETQNNNLETHRIQLPLHLSTLEELKVIYQFAGSDASSACNEARGPSLIRKSLESKFHVGSLDPEAVAKKPTLSGDNQSTEGKHPDQKPELDSIINLDDSQNAASKTLSRKAMAFISSGSNDNMTRDANRSFLNRIRLRPQVMRDVCNVTTSTTIFGCKLDLPVYIAPTGATKTGGSEGELTLARAAAAGGIIHCFATP
;
A
#
# COMPACT_ATOMS: atom_id res chain seq x y z
N MET A 1 29.10 -20.33 -21.04
CA MET A 1 30.48 -20.79 -21.34
C MET A 1 30.49 -22.12 -22.12
N PHE A 2 29.73 -23.15 -21.70
CA PHE A 2 29.62 -24.47 -22.35
C PHE A 2 29.17 -24.42 -23.83
N LEU A 3 28.05 -23.76 -24.13
CA LEU A 3 27.51 -23.60 -25.50
C LEU A 3 28.40 -22.79 -26.45
N GLY A 4 29.36 -22.02 -25.93
CA GLY A 4 30.28 -21.23 -26.76
C GLY A 4 31.45 -22.06 -27.32
N HIS A 5 31.82 -23.14 -26.64
CA HIS A 5 32.97 -23.98 -26.98
C HIS A 5 32.60 -25.29 -27.67
N ARG A 6 31.35 -25.75 -27.50
CA ARG A 6 30.80 -26.95 -28.16
C ARG A 6 29.71 -26.49 -29.13
N PHE A 7 29.57 -27.12 -30.30
CA PHE A 7 28.65 -26.76 -31.41
C PHE A 7 29.13 -25.65 -32.37
N ASN A 8 30.41 -25.63 -32.75
CA ASN A 8 30.90 -24.79 -33.85
C ASN A 8 30.92 -25.61 -35.15
N TYR A 9 30.12 -25.20 -36.14
CA TYR A 9 30.04 -25.81 -37.46
C TYR A 9 30.52 -24.82 -38.51
N GLU A 10 30.83 -25.30 -39.72
CA GLU A 10 31.35 -24.46 -40.82
C GLU A 10 30.38 -23.33 -41.22
N SER A 11 29.07 -23.55 -41.09
CA SER A 11 28.07 -22.51 -41.30
C SER A 11 27.68 -21.81 -39.99
N ALA A 12 27.94 -20.50 -39.95
CA ALA A 12 27.53 -19.61 -38.87
C ALA A 12 26.02 -19.70 -38.48
N PRO A 13 25.06 -19.80 -39.42
CA PRO A 13 23.64 -19.95 -39.06
C PRO A 13 23.34 -21.30 -38.42
N LEU A 14 24.00 -22.39 -38.85
CA LEU A 14 23.81 -23.72 -38.28
C LEU A 14 24.35 -23.80 -36.85
N SER A 15 25.54 -23.23 -36.60
CA SER A 15 26.11 -23.13 -35.24
C SER A 15 25.22 -22.35 -34.29
N THR A 16 24.65 -21.23 -34.75
CA THR A 16 23.75 -20.40 -33.94
C THR A 16 22.42 -21.10 -33.69
N GLY A 17 21.85 -21.75 -34.70
CA GLY A 17 20.60 -22.51 -34.60
C GLY A 17 20.70 -23.71 -33.65
N VAL A 18 21.76 -24.51 -33.75
CA VAL A 18 21.98 -25.66 -32.85
C VAL A 18 22.18 -25.22 -31.40
N LYS A 19 22.92 -24.14 -31.17
CA LYS A 19 23.11 -23.57 -29.82
C LYS A 19 21.78 -23.07 -29.23
N ALA A 20 20.95 -22.39 -30.03
CA ALA A 20 19.62 -21.96 -29.60
C ALA A 20 18.72 -23.15 -29.25
N LEU A 21 18.74 -24.20 -30.08
CA LEU A 21 17.94 -25.41 -29.87
C LEU A 21 18.35 -26.14 -28.58
N VAL A 22 19.66 -26.39 -28.39
CA VAL A 22 20.17 -27.07 -27.19
C VAL A 22 19.88 -26.24 -25.92
N ASN A 23 20.00 -24.91 -26.00
CA ASN A 23 19.67 -24.03 -24.89
C ASN A 23 18.17 -24.11 -24.53
N GLN A 24 17.29 -24.11 -25.53
CA GLN A 24 15.84 -24.22 -25.30
C GLN A 24 15.40 -25.59 -24.82
N ALA A 25 16.01 -26.66 -25.32
CA ALA A 25 15.63 -28.03 -25.00
C ALA A 25 16.10 -28.48 -23.61
N ILE A 26 17.23 -27.94 -23.13
CA ILE A 26 17.86 -28.41 -21.88
C ILE A 26 17.83 -27.32 -20.80
N TYR A 27 18.28 -26.11 -21.12
CA TYR A 27 18.49 -25.08 -20.11
C TYR A 27 17.16 -24.44 -19.66
N THR A 28 16.25 -24.15 -20.60
CA THR A 28 14.94 -23.56 -20.29
C THR A 28 14.07 -24.42 -19.36
N PRO A 29 13.85 -25.72 -19.61
CA PRO A 29 13.03 -26.53 -18.71
C PRO A 29 13.69 -26.74 -17.34
N LEU A 30 15.01 -26.97 -17.29
CA LEU A 30 15.72 -27.19 -16.02
C LEU A 30 15.69 -25.94 -15.12
N VAL A 31 15.96 -24.76 -15.70
CA VAL A 31 15.95 -23.50 -14.93
C VAL A 31 14.54 -23.15 -14.47
N ASN A 32 13.52 -23.39 -15.29
CA ASN A 32 12.13 -23.14 -14.88
C ASN A 32 11.68 -24.07 -13.76
N VAL A 33 11.99 -25.37 -13.84
CA VAL A 33 11.67 -26.33 -12.77
C VAL A 33 12.39 -25.97 -11.48
N TYR A 34 13.68 -25.61 -11.55
CA TYR A 34 14.44 -25.15 -10.39
C TYR A 34 13.85 -23.86 -9.79
N PHE A 35 13.57 -22.86 -10.62
CA PHE A 35 13.07 -21.56 -10.17
C PHE A 35 11.71 -21.68 -9.48
N PHE A 36 10.74 -22.35 -10.12
CA PHE A 36 9.40 -22.53 -9.54
C PHE A 36 9.41 -23.50 -8.36
N GLY A 37 10.24 -24.55 -8.38
CA GLY A 37 10.40 -25.48 -7.26
C GLY A 37 11.04 -24.83 -6.03
N ALA A 38 12.13 -24.09 -6.21
CA ALA A 38 12.79 -23.36 -5.13
C ALA A 38 11.87 -22.29 -4.52
N HIS A 39 11.14 -21.55 -5.36
CA HIS A 39 10.17 -20.56 -4.90
C HIS A 39 9.05 -21.19 -4.07
N ALA A 40 8.50 -22.33 -4.51
CA ALA A 40 7.43 -23.02 -3.79
C ALA A 40 7.90 -23.57 -2.44
N PHE A 41 9.12 -24.13 -2.39
CA PHE A 41 9.73 -24.61 -1.15
C PHE A 41 9.98 -23.49 -0.15
N LEU A 42 10.56 -22.37 -0.60
CA LEU A 42 10.82 -21.19 0.24
C LEU A 42 9.53 -20.51 0.74
N SER A 43 8.43 -20.67 0.02
CA SER A 43 7.12 -20.13 0.40
C SER A 43 6.36 -21.01 1.40
N GLY A 44 6.91 -22.17 1.79
CA GLY A 44 6.29 -23.10 2.73
C GLY A 44 5.02 -23.79 2.20
N GLU A 45 4.83 -23.84 0.88
CA GLU A 45 3.65 -24.43 0.25
C GLU A 45 3.73 -25.97 0.26
N ASN A 46 2.57 -26.64 0.34
CA ASN A 46 2.47 -28.09 0.25
C ASN A 46 2.96 -28.62 -1.11
N VAL A 47 3.60 -29.79 -1.12
CA VAL A 47 4.22 -30.40 -2.32
C VAL A 47 3.22 -30.59 -3.47
N ALA A 48 1.95 -30.88 -3.16
CA ALA A 48 0.89 -31.00 -4.15
C ALA A 48 0.55 -29.67 -4.85
N THR A 49 0.54 -28.57 -4.10
CA THR A 49 0.30 -27.21 -4.61
C THR A 49 1.48 -26.71 -5.44
N ALA A 50 2.71 -27.00 -4.97
CA ALA A 50 3.94 -26.69 -5.69
C ALA A 50 3.99 -27.38 -7.07
N SER A 51 3.65 -28.67 -7.13
CA SER A 51 3.61 -29.44 -8.39
C SER A 51 2.65 -28.83 -9.41
N LYS A 52 1.44 -28.47 -8.97
CA LYS A 52 0.42 -27.88 -9.84
C LYS A 52 0.84 -26.50 -10.38
N ARG A 53 1.57 -25.72 -9.59
CA ARG A 53 2.11 -24.41 -9.98
C ARG A 53 3.27 -24.53 -10.96
N ILE A 54 4.12 -25.56 -10.80
CA ILE A 54 5.16 -25.90 -11.77
C ILE A 54 4.51 -26.29 -13.10
N GLU A 55 3.52 -27.19 -13.09
CA GLU A 55 2.85 -27.65 -14.31
C GLU A 55 2.16 -26.49 -15.05
N THR A 56 1.42 -25.65 -14.32
CA THR A 56 0.70 -24.50 -14.89
C THR A 56 1.67 -23.42 -15.39
N GLY A 57 2.70 -23.09 -14.59
CA GLY A 57 3.71 -22.11 -14.95
C GLY A 57 4.53 -22.55 -16.16
N VAL A 58 4.95 -23.81 -16.21
CA VAL A 58 5.75 -24.35 -17.32
C VAL A 58 4.91 -24.42 -18.60
N ALA A 59 3.67 -24.88 -18.55
CA ALA A 59 2.78 -24.96 -19.71
C ALA A 59 2.48 -23.58 -20.32
N LEU A 60 2.33 -22.55 -19.49
CA LEU A 60 2.06 -21.18 -19.94
C LEU A 60 3.30 -20.47 -20.53
N ASN A 61 4.48 -20.86 -20.07
CA ASN A 61 5.74 -20.13 -20.33
C ASN A 61 6.55 -20.73 -21.47
N ILE A 62 6.52 -22.05 -21.69
CA ILE A 62 7.29 -22.71 -22.74
C ILE A 62 6.93 -22.18 -24.15
N PRO A 63 5.66 -22.10 -24.57
CA PRO A 63 5.31 -21.67 -25.93
C PRO A 63 5.77 -20.23 -26.23
N ARG A 64 5.76 -19.35 -25.21
CA ARG A 64 6.18 -17.96 -25.35
C ARG A 64 7.70 -17.80 -25.30
N SER A 65 8.36 -18.62 -24.49
CA SER A 65 9.82 -18.70 -24.40
C SER A 65 10.45 -19.12 -25.73
N ILE A 66 9.78 -20.01 -26.48
CA ILE A 66 10.23 -20.47 -27.79
C ILE A 66 10.29 -19.33 -28.81
N LEU A 67 9.48 -18.28 -28.68
CA LEU A 67 9.51 -17.13 -29.59
C LEU A 67 10.57 -16.09 -29.21
N TYR A 68 10.73 -15.81 -27.91
CA TYR A 68 11.60 -14.73 -27.41
C TYR A 68 13.09 -15.11 -27.40
N TRP A 69 13.42 -16.28 -26.86
CA TRP A 69 14.82 -16.65 -26.61
C TRP A 69 15.67 -16.99 -27.85
N PRO A 70 15.15 -17.55 -28.97
CA PRO A 70 15.98 -17.72 -30.17
C PRO A 70 16.35 -16.37 -30.76
N LEU A 71 15.45 -15.38 -30.74
CA LEU A 71 15.74 -14.03 -31.24
C LEU A 71 16.83 -13.36 -30.40
N VAL A 72 16.71 -13.42 -29.07
CA VAL A 72 17.75 -12.91 -28.16
C VAL A 72 19.07 -13.64 -28.36
N THR A 73 19.04 -14.97 -28.52
CA THR A 73 20.25 -15.79 -28.73
C THR A 73 20.93 -15.44 -30.05
N THR A 74 20.17 -15.32 -31.14
CA THR A 74 20.71 -14.93 -32.45
C THR A 74 21.34 -13.54 -32.40
N LEU A 75 20.66 -12.53 -31.84
CA LEU A 75 21.23 -11.18 -31.73
C LEU A 75 22.49 -11.16 -30.84
N ASN A 76 22.47 -11.91 -29.73
CA ASN A 76 23.60 -11.97 -28.80
C ASN A 76 24.83 -12.68 -29.39
N PHE A 77 24.64 -13.74 -30.20
CA PHE A 77 25.76 -14.42 -30.84
C PHE A 77 26.24 -13.74 -32.13
N THR A 78 25.38 -13.00 -32.83
CA THR A 78 25.72 -12.29 -34.08
C THR A 78 26.36 -10.92 -33.82
N TYR A 79 25.84 -10.12 -32.88
CA TYR A 79 26.26 -8.71 -32.72
C TYR A 79 27.01 -8.39 -31.43
N VAL A 80 26.88 -9.22 -30.38
CA VAL A 80 27.50 -8.93 -29.08
C VAL A 80 28.87 -9.61 -28.97
N GLN A 81 29.88 -8.81 -28.61
CA GLN A 81 31.24 -9.27 -28.40
C GLN A 81 31.29 -10.30 -27.26
N SER A 82 32.13 -11.34 -27.39
CA SER A 82 32.15 -12.51 -26.50
C SER A 82 32.19 -12.18 -24.99
N GLN A 83 32.84 -11.08 -24.63
CA GLN A 83 33.04 -10.62 -23.26
C GLN A 83 31.76 -10.06 -22.61
N SER A 84 30.87 -9.44 -23.40
CA SER A 84 29.65 -8.77 -22.93
C SER A 84 28.38 -9.59 -23.14
N ARG A 85 28.49 -10.80 -23.72
CA ARG A 85 27.34 -11.70 -23.99
C ARG A 85 26.55 -12.09 -22.74
N SER A 86 27.22 -12.25 -21.60
CA SER A 86 26.58 -12.55 -20.32
C SER A 86 25.74 -11.37 -19.81
N ILE A 87 26.25 -10.15 -19.96
CA ILE A 87 25.57 -8.91 -19.55
C ILE A 87 24.34 -8.69 -20.45
N ALA A 88 24.50 -8.81 -21.77
CA ALA A 88 23.38 -8.68 -22.72
C ALA A 88 22.27 -9.72 -22.48
N ALA A 89 22.63 -10.97 -22.20
CA ALA A 89 21.66 -12.01 -21.84
C ALA A 89 20.94 -11.70 -20.51
N SER A 90 21.65 -11.15 -19.53
CA SER A 90 21.08 -10.77 -18.22
C SER A 90 20.10 -9.61 -18.35
N THR A 91 20.40 -8.61 -19.18
CA THR A 91 19.49 -7.50 -19.46
C THR A 91 18.21 -7.99 -20.14
N ALA A 92 18.33 -8.86 -21.15
CA ALA A 92 17.18 -9.48 -21.79
C ALA A 92 16.34 -10.32 -20.80
N ALA A 93 16.99 -11.01 -19.85
CA ALA A 93 16.30 -11.75 -18.82
C ALA A 93 15.44 -10.84 -17.91
N VAL A 94 15.90 -9.64 -17.54
CA VAL A 94 15.11 -8.68 -16.74
C VAL A 94 13.85 -8.23 -17.49
N PHE A 95 13.96 -7.94 -18.79
CA PHE A 95 12.80 -7.63 -19.63
C PHE A 95 11.83 -8.80 -19.72
N TRP A 96 12.35 -10.02 -19.87
CA TRP A 96 11.54 -11.24 -19.84
C TRP A 96 10.80 -11.42 -18.52
N GLN A 97 11.47 -11.23 -17.38
CA GLN A 97 10.82 -11.34 -16.05
C GLN A 97 9.73 -10.28 -15.85
N SER A 98 9.98 -9.05 -16.29
CA SER A 98 9.00 -7.97 -16.23
C SER A 98 7.77 -8.28 -17.10
N TYR A 99 7.99 -8.81 -18.31
CA TYR A 99 6.92 -9.24 -19.20
C TYR A 99 6.12 -10.42 -18.63
N MET A 100 6.79 -11.39 -18.00
CA MET A 100 6.12 -12.52 -17.35
C MET A 100 5.29 -12.08 -16.15
N SER A 101 5.79 -11.15 -15.34
CA SER A 101 5.03 -10.53 -14.26
C SER A 101 3.76 -9.85 -14.78
N TYR A 102 3.88 -9.08 -15.86
CA TYR A 102 2.73 -8.45 -16.52
C TYR A 102 1.70 -9.45 -17.07
N LEU A 103 2.16 -10.53 -17.73
CA LEU A 103 1.27 -11.56 -18.25
C LEU A 103 0.57 -12.33 -17.12
N ASN A 104 1.31 -12.70 -16.07
CA ASN A 104 0.74 -13.37 -14.91
C ASN A 104 -0.31 -12.48 -14.24
N HIS A 105 -0.04 -11.19 -14.08
CA HIS A 105 -1.01 -10.22 -13.57
C HIS A 105 -2.26 -10.14 -14.46
N ARG A 106 -2.12 -10.17 -15.80
CA ARG A 106 -3.28 -10.16 -16.71
C ARG A 106 -4.11 -11.44 -16.63
N VAL A 107 -3.47 -12.60 -16.55
CA VAL A 107 -4.15 -13.90 -16.38
C VAL A 107 -4.84 -13.94 -15.03
N GLU A 108 -4.20 -13.46 -13.96
CA GLU A 108 -4.79 -13.33 -12.63
C GLU A 108 -5.99 -12.37 -12.65
N THR A 109 -5.91 -11.25 -13.39
CA THR A 109 -7.05 -10.33 -13.58
C THR A 109 -8.20 -11.01 -14.34
N GLN A 110 -7.91 -11.81 -15.37
CA GLN A 110 -8.94 -12.55 -16.13
C GLN A 110 -9.56 -13.69 -15.33
N ASN A 111 -8.75 -14.44 -14.58
CA ASN A 111 -9.22 -15.48 -13.68
C ASN A 111 -10.05 -14.87 -12.54
N ASN A 112 -9.60 -13.76 -11.95
CA ASN A 112 -10.39 -13.01 -10.97
C ASN A 112 -11.69 -12.50 -11.57
N ASN A 113 -11.72 -12.06 -12.84
CA ASN A 113 -12.95 -11.65 -13.53
C ASN A 113 -13.92 -12.83 -13.79
N LEU A 114 -13.39 -14.02 -14.09
CA LEU A 114 -14.17 -15.25 -14.25
C LEU A 114 -14.65 -15.83 -12.91
N GLU A 115 -13.84 -15.71 -11.85
CA GLU A 115 -14.18 -16.10 -10.47
C GLU A 115 -15.06 -15.06 -9.75
N THR A 116 -15.09 -13.78 -10.17
CA THR A 116 -16.12 -12.83 -9.70
C THR A 116 -17.54 -13.22 -10.10
N HIS A 117 -17.71 -14.10 -11.10
CA HIS A 117 -19.00 -14.75 -11.38
C HIS A 117 -19.30 -15.97 -10.48
N ARG A 118 -18.34 -16.43 -9.68
CA ARG A 118 -18.47 -17.50 -8.67
C ARG A 118 -17.64 -17.19 -7.41
N ILE A 119 -18.05 -16.17 -6.64
CA ILE A 119 -17.84 -16.07 -5.17
C ILE A 119 -16.40 -16.38 -4.64
N GLN A 120 -15.56 -15.36 -4.45
CA GLN A 120 -14.86 -14.95 -3.18
C GLN A 120 -13.58 -14.12 -3.45
N LEU A 121 -13.36 -13.09 -2.63
CA LEU A 121 -12.28 -12.08 -2.71
C LEU A 121 -10.90 -12.64 -2.26
N PRO A 122 -9.78 -12.29 -2.94
CA PRO A 122 -8.43 -12.47 -2.40
C PRO A 122 -8.07 -11.33 -1.43
N LEU A 123 -7.29 -11.66 -0.41
CA LEU A 123 -7.37 -11.08 0.92
C LEU A 123 -5.97 -10.59 1.37
N HIS A 124 -5.80 -9.28 1.59
CA HIS A 124 -4.60 -8.69 2.20
C HIS A 124 -4.92 -8.35 3.67
N LEU A 125 -4.00 -8.56 4.60
CA LEU A 125 -4.28 -8.51 6.06
C LEU A 125 -4.93 -7.22 6.58
N SER A 126 -4.77 -6.08 5.89
CA SER A 126 -5.47 -4.82 6.21
C SER A 126 -6.94 -4.81 5.76
N THR A 127 -7.30 -5.53 4.69
CA THR A 127 -8.69 -5.63 4.23
C THR A 127 -9.51 -6.61 5.06
N LEU A 128 -8.86 -7.51 5.81
CA LEU A 128 -9.52 -8.51 6.65
C LEU A 128 -10.33 -7.90 7.79
N GLU A 129 -9.76 -6.92 8.51
CA GLU A 129 -10.48 -6.25 9.60
C GLU A 129 -11.63 -5.39 9.06
N GLU A 130 -11.41 -4.70 7.93
CA GLU A 130 -12.45 -3.91 7.27
C GLU A 130 -13.59 -4.81 6.73
N LEU A 131 -13.27 -5.93 6.09
CA LEU A 131 -14.26 -6.92 5.67
C LEU A 131 -14.99 -7.53 6.86
N LYS A 132 -14.31 -7.76 7.98
CA LYS A 132 -14.95 -8.29 9.20
C LYS A 132 -16.04 -7.37 9.70
N VAL A 133 -15.83 -6.04 9.67
CA VAL A 133 -16.86 -5.05 10.02
C VAL A 133 -18.00 -5.09 9.00
N ILE A 134 -17.70 -5.13 7.70
CA ILE A 134 -18.74 -5.23 6.66
C ILE A 134 -19.58 -6.52 6.84
N TYR A 135 -18.94 -7.65 7.11
CA TYR A 135 -19.61 -8.92 7.37
C TYR A 135 -20.43 -8.91 8.66
N GLN A 136 -19.98 -8.22 9.70
CA GLN A 136 -20.70 -8.11 10.96
C GLN A 136 -22.07 -7.43 10.77
N PHE A 137 -22.11 -6.37 9.96
CA PHE A 137 -23.33 -5.63 9.64
C PHE A 137 -24.04 -6.14 8.38
N ALA A 138 -23.59 -7.23 7.76
CA ALA A 138 -24.26 -7.81 6.61
C ALA A 138 -25.72 -8.18 6.93
N GLY A 139 -26.64 -7.73 6.07
CA GLY A 139 -28.08 -7.94 6.24
C GLY A 139 -28.71 -7.12 7.38
N SER A 140 -28.06 -6.07 7.87
CA SER A 140 -28.55 -5.19 8.94
C SER A 140 -28.22 -3.73 8.64
N ASP A 141 -28.80 -2.79 9.40
CA ASP A 141 -28.47 -1.38 9.24
C ASP A 141 -27.05 -1.07 9.74
N ALA A 142 -26.21 -0.56 8.84
CA ALA A 142 -24.85 -0.10 9.12
C ALA A 142 -24.72 1.44 9.10
N SER A 143 -25.83 2.17 9.00
CA SER A 143 -25.83 3.62 8.75
C SER A 143 -25.05 4.40 9.83
N SER A 144 -25.24 4.07 11.11
CA SER A 144 -24.55 4.74 12.21
C SER A 144 -23.03 4.52 12.16
N ALA A 145 -22.60 3.26 12.10
CA ALA A 145 -21.19 2.86 12.05
C ALA A 145 -20.48 3.40 10.79
N CYS A 146 -21.17 3.44 9.65
CA CYS A 146 -20.62 3.97 8.41
C CYS A 146 -20.47 5.50 8.44
N ASN A 147 -21.49 6.23 8.91
CA ASN A 147 -21.47 7.69 8.98
C ASN A 147 -20.51 8.26 10.04
N GLU A 148 -20.23 7.48 11.09
CA GLU A 148 -19.21 7.81 12.09
C GLU A 148 -17.80 7.73 11.49
N ALA A 149 -17.51 6.67 10.73
CA ALA A 149 -16.18 6.43 10.18
C ALA A 149 -15.90 7.12 8.84
N ARG A 150 -16.93 7.37 8.01
CA ARG A 150 -16.77 7.78 6.61
C ARG A 150 -17.68 8.98 6.25
N GLY A 151 -17.32 9.66 5.16
CA GLY A 151 -18.12 10.76 4.60
C GLY A 151 -19.35 10.24 3.83
N PRO A 152 -20.49 10.97 3.85
CA PRO A 152 -21.74 10.53 3.22
C PRO A 152 -21.64 10.37 1.69
N SER A 153 -20.67 11.04 1.06
CA SER A 153 -20.42 11.00 -0.38
C SER A 153 -19.67 9.76 -0.85
N LEU A 154 -19.04 8.98 0.04
CA LEU A 154 -18.16 7.88 -0.37
C LEU A 154 -18.92 6.78 -1.09
N ILE A 155 -20.10 6.37 -0.58
CA ILE A 155 -20.91 5.32 -1.19
C ILE A 155 -21.31 5.72 -2.62
N ARG A 156 -21.75 6.97 -2.81
CA ARG A 156 -22.15 7.49 -4.13
C ARG A 156 -20.99 7.56 -5.13
N LYS A 157 -19.75 7.76 -4.66
CA LYS A 157 -18.56 7.93 -5.51
C LYS A 157 -17.84 6.61 -5.79
N SER A 158 -17.78 5.72 -4.81
CA SER A 158 -16.98 4.50 -4.85
C SER A 158 -17.78 3.25 -5.23
N LEU A 159 -19.09 3.23 -5.00
CA LEU A 159 -19.95 2.10 -5.33
C LEU A 159 -20.59 2.30 -6.71
N GLU A 160 -20.52 1.30 -7.58
CA GLU A 160 -21.16 1.37 -8.90
C GLU A 160 -22.70 1.39 -8.78
N SER A 161 -23.38 2.04 -9.75
CA SER A 161 -24.84 2.16 -9.76
C SER A 161 -25.57 0.80 -9.70
N LYS A 162 -24.95 -0.28 -10.20
CA LYS A 162 -25.53 -1.64 -10.18
C LYS A 162 -25.72 -2.21 -8.78
N PHE A 163 -24.97 -1.72 -7.79
CA PHE A 163 -25.06 -2.16 -6.39
C PHE A 163 -26.01 -1.28 -5.56
N HIS A 164 -26.58 -0.23 -6.14
CA HIS A 164 -27.61 0.58 -5.50
C HIS A 164 -28.98 -0.08 -5.77
N VAL A 165 -29.42 -0.93 -4.85
CA VAL A 165 -30.61 -1.78 -5.04
C VAL A 165 -31.92 -0.97 -5.03
N GLY A 166 -32.06 0.01 -4.12
CA GLY A 166 -33.28 0.82 -4.02
C GLY A 166 -33.47 1.52 -2.66
N SER A 167 -34.63 2.14 -2.47
CA SER A 167 -35.04 2.71 -1.18
C SER A 167 -35.45 1.62 -0.22
N LEU A 168 -35.08 1.77 1.06
CA LEU A 168 -35.42 0.84 2.13
C LEU A 168 -36.52 1.45 3.01
N ASP A 169 -37.57 0.69 3.31
CA ASP A 169 -38.59 1.13 4.27
C ASP A 169 -38.03 1.08 5.70
N PRO A 170 -38.06 2.20 6.46
CA PRO A 170 -37.38 2.33 7.75
C PRO A 170 -37.94 1.41 8.84
N GLU A 171 -39.16 0.88 8.67
CA GLU A 171 -39.84 0.00 9.63
C GLU A 171 -39.51 -1.49 9.44
N ALA A 172 -39.02 -1.90 8.26
CA ALA A 172 -38.71 -3.30 7.94
C ALA A 172 -37.31 -3.74 8.40
N VAL A 173 -36.54 -2.82 8.99
CA VAL A 173 -35.14 -3.04 9.30
C VAL A 173 -35.00 -3.63 10.69
N ALA A 174 -34.60 -4.91 10.76
CA ALA A 174 -34.19 -5.52 12.02
C ALA A 174 -32.96 -4.76 12.57
N LYS A 175 -33.16 -3.95 13.61
CA LYS A 175 -32.07 -3.44 14.44
C LYS A 175 -31.41 -4.64 15.10
N LYS A 176 -30.26 -5.10 14.59
CA LYS A 176 -29.35 -5.92 15.39
C LYS A 176 -28.97 -5.12 16.64
N PRO A 177 -28.72 -5.77 17.79
CA PRO A 177 -28.25 -5.07 18.96
C PRO A 177 -26.98 -4.30 18.58
N THR A 178 -26.94 -3.03 18.94
CA THR A 178 -25.70 -2.27 19.10
C THR A 178 -24.66 -3.18 19.72
N LEU A 179 -23.46 -3.27 19.14
CA LEU A 179 -22.32 -4.06 19.62
C LEU A 179 -22.34 -4.35 21.13
N SER A 180 -22.93 -5.50 21.50
CA SER A 180 -22.70 -6.16 22.78
C SER A 180 -21.63 -7.22 22.53
N GLY A 181 -20.39 -6.76 22.38
CA GLY A 181 -19.19 -7.57 22.21
C GLY A 181 -18.06 -6.76 22.82
N ASP A 182 -17.83 -7.02 24.10
CA ASP A 182 -17.17 -6.18 25.11
C ASP A 182 -17.92 -4.88 25.43
N ASN A 183 -18.73 -4.96 26.49
CA ASN A 183 -18.88 -3.87 27.45
C ASN A 183 -17.50 -3.55 28.08
N GLN A 184 -16.60 -2.98 27.29
CA GLN A 184 -15.95 -1.76 27.69
C GLN A 184 -16.70 -0.69 26.87
N SER A 185 -17.81 -0.15 27.37
CA SER A 185 -17.71 1.08 28.17
C SER A 185 -16.24 1.48 28.43
N THR A 186 -15.52 1.87 27.38
CA THR A 186 -14.74 3.08 27.52
C THR A 186 -15.79 4.17 27.31
N GLU A 187 -16.56 4.56 28.33
CA GLU A 187 -16.01 5.51 29.30
C GLU A 187 -14.72 6.10 28.72
N GLY A 188 -14.86 7.00 27.73
CA GLY A 188 -13.95 8.13 27.73
C GLY A 188 -13.98 8.61 29.17
N LYS A 189 -12.85 8.47 29.88
CA LYS A 189 -12.72 8.95 31.25
C LYS A 189 -13.40 10.31 31.29
N HIS A 190 -14.43 10.44 32.12
CA HIS A 190 -15.32 11.60 32.29
C HIS A 190 -15.07 12.77 31.30
N PRO A 191 -16.01 13.15 30.42
CA PRO A 191 -15.87 14.36 29.60
C PRO A 191 -15.53 15.63 30.43
N ASP A 192 -15.84 15.63 31.73
CA ASP A 192 -15.47 16.62 32.74
C ASP A 192 -13.96 16.67 33.12
N GLN A 193 -13.09 15.84 32.53
CA GLN A 193 -11.64 15.82 32.78
C GLN A 193 -10.80 16.48 31.67
N LYS A 194 -11.43 17.11 30.67
CA LYS A 194 -10.64 17.92 29.71
C LYS A 194 -10.05 19.12 30.47
N PRO A 195 -8.71 19.28 30.49
CA PRO A 195 -8.11 20.46 31.07
C PRO A 195 -8.61 21.71 30.34
N GLU A 196 -8.69 22.83 31.05
CA GLU A 196 -9.03 24.12 30.45
C GLU A 196 -7.99 24.46 29.37
N LEU A 197 -8.43 25.07 28.26
CA LEU A 197 -7.54 25.33 27.12
C LEU A 197 -6.34 26.20 27.52
N ASP A 198 -6.55 27.16 28.42
CA ASP A 198 -5.51 28.05 28.95
C ASP A 198 -4.44 27.32 29.78
N SER A 199 -4.73 26.11 30.26
CA SER A 199 -3.79 25.28 31.02
C SER A 199 -2.86 24.43 30.13
N ILE A 200 -3.13 24.36 28.81
CA ILE A 200 -2.30 23.64 27.84
C ILE A 200 -1.14 24.55 27.42
N ILE A 201 0.07 24.22 27.85
CA ILE A 201 1.26 25.07 27.62
C ILE A 201 1.99 24.65 26.34
N ASN A 202 1.98 23.35 26.01
CA ASN A 202 2.68 22.82 24.85
C ASN A 202 1.88 21.70 24.13
N LEU A 203 2.43 21.21 23.02
CA LEU A 203 1.79 20.17 22.21
C LEU A 203 1.78 18.78 22.90
N ASP A 204 2.71 18.51 23.81
CA ASP A 204 2.72 17.26 24.59
C ASP A 204 1.60 17.24 25.63
N ASP A 205 1.24 18.40 26.20
CA ASP A 205 0.08 18.52 27.08
C ASP A 205 -1.21 18.22 26.32
N SER A 206 -1.31 18.66 25.06
CA SER A 206 -2.42 18.31 24.17
C SER A 206 -2.49 16.80 23.92
N GLN A 207 -1.35 16.15 23.66
CA GLN A 207 -1.26 14.70 23.50
C GLN A 207 -1.65 13.96 24.80
N ASN A 208 -1.25 14.48 25.96
CA ASN A 208 -1.59 13.92 27.27
C ASN A 208 -3.07 14.09 27.60
N ALA A 209 -3.68 15.21 27.23
CA ALA A 209 -5.12 15.41 27.35
C ALA A 209 -5.89 14.45 26.43
N ALA A 210 -5.42 14.26 25.20
CA ALA A 210 -5.98 13.31 24.25
C ALA A 210 -5.90 11.86 24.75
N SER A 211 -4.77 11.43 25.33
CA SER A 211 -4.61 10.07 25.85
C SER A 211 -5.52 9.73 27.03
N LYS A 212 -6.01 10.75 27.74
CA LYS A 212 -6.98 10.59 28.83
C LYS A 212 -8.42 10.58 28.33
N THR A 213 -8.72 11.25 27.22
CA THR A 213 -10.10 11.55 26.79
C THR A 213 -10.56 10.76 25.58
N LEU A 214 -9.65 10.42 24.66
CA LEU A 214 -9.97 9.63 23.48
C LEU A 214 -10.17 8.15 23.84
N SER A 215 -11.00 7.47 23.04
CA SER A 215 -11.14 6.02 23.14
C SER A 215 -9.79 5.34 22.86
N ARG A 216 -9.58 4.14 23.43
CA ARG A 216 -8.35 3.37 23.18
C ARG A 216 -8.10 3.14 21.69
N LYS A 217 -9.16 2.89 20.92
CA LYS A 217 -9.09 2.70 19.47
C LYS A 217 -8.64 3.96 18.74
N ALA A 218 -9.23 5.12 19.05
CA ALA A 218 -8.86 6.38 18.45
C ALA A 218 -7.41 6.76 18.80
N MET A 219 -7.02 6.61 20.07
CA MET A 219 -5.66 6.89 20.52
C MET A 219 -4.64 5.97 19.84
N ALA A 220 -4.93 4.68 19.70
CA ALA A 220 -4.07 3.74 18.98
C ALA A 220 -3.90 4.12 17.51
N PHE A 221 -4.99 4.50 16.84
CA PHE A 221 -4.94 4.94 15.44
C PHE A 221 -4.09 6.20 15.26
N ILE A 222 -4.28 7.21 16.11
CA ILE A 222 -3.61 8.51 15.99
C ILE A 222 -2.14 8.45 16.38
N SER A 223 -1.78 7.73 17.44
CA SER A 223 -0.39 7.73 17.94
C SER A 223 0.51 6.70 17.30
N SER A 224 -0.01 5.64 16.67
CA SER A 224 0.82 4.59 16.10
C SER A 224 1.50 5.01 14.79
N GLY A 225 2.60 4.32 14.49
CA GLY A 225 3.31 4.28 13.23
C GLY A 225 3.57 2.83 12.83
N SER A 226 4.44 2.60 11.86
CA SER A 226 4.68 1.26 11.33
C SER A 226 5.50 0.38 12.29
N ASN A 227 5.10 -0.89 12.40
CA ASN A 227 5.77 -1.92 13.22
C ASN A 227 6.10 -1.41 14.63
N ASP A 228 7.38 -1.32 14.97
CA ASP A 228 7.86 -0.96 16.30
C ASP A 228 7.93 0.56 16.55
N ASN A 229 7.36 1.39 15.65
CA ASN A 229 7.37 2.86 15.72
C ASN A 229 8.77 3.52 15.69
N MET A 230 9.83 2.78 15.37
CA MET A 230 11.21 3.28 15.44
C MET A 230 11.41 4.56 14.63
N THR A 231 10.89 4.64 13.40
CA THR A 231 11.04 5.83 12.55
C THR A 231 10.27 7.03 13.10
N ARG A 232 9.08 6.81 13.69
CA ARG A 232 8.29 7.87 14.34
C ARG A 232 9.08 8.53 15.46
N ASP A 233 9.66 7.71 16.33
CA ASP A 233 10.43 8.17 17.49
C ASP A 233 11.79 8.76 17.08
N ALA A 234 12.40 8.22 16.01
CA ALA A 234 13.60 8.77 15.40
C ALA A 234 13.37 10.18 14.84
N ASN A 235 12.25 10.42 14.14
CA ASN A 235 11.91 11.73 13.59
C ASN A 235 11.81 12.80 14.69
N ARG A 236 11.17 12.46 15.82
CA ARG A 236 11.05 13.38 16.96
C ARG A 236 12.40 13.63 17.64
N SER A 237 13.16 12.57 17.93
CA SER A 237 14.45 12.69 18.61
C SER A 237 15.55 13.31 17.75
N PHE A 238 15.42 13.28 16.42
CA PHE A 238 16.36 13.91 15.49
C PHE A 238 16.50 15.41 15.72
N LEU A 239 15.40 16.12 15.99
CA LEU A 239 15.42 17.57 16.23
C LEU A 239 16.27 17.96 17.44
N ASN A 240 16.33 17.13 18.48
CA ASN A 240 17.16 17.37 19.67
C ASN A 240 18.66 17.34 19.38
N ARG A 241 19.07 16.81 18.22
CA ARG A 241 20.48 16.79 17.78
C ARG A 241 20.91 18.11 17.17
N ILE A 242 19.95 18.96 16.78
CA ILE A 242 20.20 20.26 16.17
C ILE A 242 20.20 21.32 17.27
N ARG A 243 21.32 22.04 17.42
CA ARG A 243 21.45 23.15 18.38
C ARG A 243 21.39 24.48 17.65
N LEU A 244 20.68 25.44 18.22
CA LEU A 244 20.67 26.81 17.71
C LEU A 244 21.96 27.53 18.15
N ARG A 245 22.53 28.34 17.25
CA ARG A 245 23.60 29.28 17.55
C ARG A 245 23.01 30.69 17.51
N PRO A 246 22.39 31.17 18.60
CA PRO A 246 21.72 32.47 18.59
C PRO A 246 22.74 33.59 18.33
N GLN A 247 22.34 34.59 17.54
CA GLN A 247 23.11 35.81 17.37
C GLN A 247 22.75 36.78 18.49
N VAL A 248 23.76 37.29 19.20
CA VAL A 248 23.59 38.28 20.27
C VAL A 248 23.68 39.70 19.73
N MET A 249 23.18 40.67 20.49
CA MET A 249 23.18 42.10 20.14
C MET A 249 22.47 42.42 18.81
N ARG A 250 21.39 41.69 18.50
CA ARG A 250 20.48 41.99 17.39
C ARG A 250 19.25 42.71 17.94
N ASP A 251 18.79 43.74 17.22
CA ASP A 251 17.48 44.31 17.48
C ASP A 251 16.40 43.29 17.06
N VAL A 252 15.61 42.87 18.04
CA VAL A 252 14.52 41.91 17.90
C VAL A 252 13.20 42.49 18.42
N CYS A 253 13.08 43.82 18.50
CA CYS A 253 11.84 44.48 18.93
C CYS A 253 10.66 44.15 18.00
N ASN A 254 10.92 43.97 16.71
CA ASN A 254 9.93 43.56 15.72
C ASN A 254 10.38 42.27 15.03
N VAL A 255 9.68 41.16 15.30
CA VAL A 255 9.91 39.85 14.66
C VAL A 255 8.64 39.45 13.92
N THR A 256 8.81 38.93 12.70
CA THR A 256 7.70 38.34 11.92
C THR A 256 7.99 36.88 11.64
N THR A 257 6.94 36.06 11.77
CA THR A 257 6.92 34.64 11.39
C THR A 257 6.24 34.42 10.04
N SER A 258 5.70 35.48 9.44
CA SER A 258 4.97 35.38 8.18
C SER A 258 5.89 34.90 7.06
N THR A 259 5.37 34.04 6.20
CA THR A 259 6.12 33.47 5.08
C THR A 259 5.21 33.23 3.89
N THR A 260 5.79 32.75 2.79
CA THR A 260 5.04 32.33 1.60
C THR A 260 5.39 30.88 1.26
N ILE A 261 4.39 30.02 1.17
CA ILE A 261 4.54 28.60 0.80
C ILE A 261 3.65 28.35 -0.42
N PHE A 262 4.23 27.85 -1.51
CA PHE A 262 3.53 27.60 -2.79
C PHE A 262 2.76 28.82 -3.35
N GLY A 263 3.24 30.04 -3.10
CA GLY A 263 2.58 31.29 -3.52
C GLY A 263 1.48 31.80 -2.60
N CYS A 264 1.14 31.05 -1.55
CA CYS A 264 0.18 31.47 -0.53
C CYS A 264 0.91 32.16 0.63
N LYS A 265 0.40 33.30 1.10
CA LYS A 265 0.91 34.00 2.28
C LYS A 265 0.36 33.35 3.56
N LEU A 266 1.24 33.05 4.51
CA LEU A 266 0.89 32.51 5.82
C LEU A 266 1.44 33.42 6.92
N ASP A 267 0.76 33.43 8.07
CA ASP A 267 1.21 34.16 9.26
C ASP A 267 2.25 33.38 10.07
N LEU A 268 2.27 32.06 9.91
CA LEU A 268 3.23 31.15 10.53
C LEU A 268 3.86 30.20 9.50
N PRO A 269 5.11 29.77 9.68
CA PRO A 269 5.81 28.88 8.76
C PRO A 269 5.45 27.40 9.00
N VAL A 270 4.18 27.11 9.25
CA VAL A 270 3.63 25.77 9.51
C VAL A 270 2.30 25.60 8.80
N TYR A 271 1.89 24.35 8.58
CA TYR A 271 0.61 24.01 7.99
C TYR A 271 0.09 22.70 8.59
N ILE A 272 -1.22 22.46 8.48
CA ILE A 272 -1.84 21.21 8.91
C ILE A 272 -1.66 20.18 7.78
N ALA A 273 -0.88 19.13 8.06
CA ALA A 273 -0.61 18.04 7.14
C ALA A 273 -1.86 17.16 6.92
N PRO A 274 -1.98 16.49 5.75
CA PRO A 274 -3.15 15.68 5.45
C PRO A 274 -3.25 14.49 6.40
N THR A 275 -4.35 14.45 7.16
CA THR A 275 -4.65 13.39 8.13
C THR A 275 -5.98 12.75 7.75
N GLY A 276 -6.00 11.42 7.57
CA GLY A 276 -7.23 10.67 7.31
C GLY A 276 -8.00 10.37 8.59
N ALA A 277 -9.30 10.07 8.44
CA ALA A 277 -10.18 9.65 9.54
C ALA A 277 -10.17 10.59 10.77
N THR A 278 -10.11 11.91 10.54
CA THR A 278 -10.00 12.92 11.62
C THR A 278 -11.20 12.91 12.58
N LYS A 279 -12.36 12.40 12.14
CA LYS A 279 -13.53 12.16 13.00
C LYS A 279 -13.25 11.27 14.22
N THR A 280 -12.18 10.46 14.17
CA THR A 280 -11.73 9.67 15.33
C THR A 280 -11.24 10.52 16.50
N GLY A 281 -10.75 11.74 16.24
CA GLY A 281 -10.28 12.68 17.28
C GLY A 281 -11.36 13.65 17.78
N GLY A 282 -12.44 13.85 17.02
CA GLY A 282 -13.54 14.73 17.37
C GLY A 282 -14.68 14.68 16.34
N SER A 283 -15.92 14.89 16.78
CA SER A 283 -17.12 14.69 15.97
C SER A 283 -17.17 15.51 14.68
N GLU A 284 -16.59 16.70 14.68
CA GLU A 284 -16.55 17.62 13.54
C GLU A 284 -15.46 17.28 12.50
N GLY A 285 -14.49 16.42 12.82
CA GLY A 285 -13.44 15.96 11.91
C GLY A 285 -12.64 17.10 11.24
N GLU A 286 -12.55 17.06 9.91
CA GLU A 286 -11.72 17.98 9.11
C GLU A 286 -12.20 19.43 9.21
N LEU A 287 -13.48 19.64 9.55
CA LEU A 287 -14.08 20.97 9.62
C LEU A 287 -13.47 21.81 10.75
N THR A 288 -13.19 21.20 11.91
CA THR A 288 -12.52 21.90 13.02
C THR A 288 -11.11 22.31 12.64
N LEU A 289 -10.37 21.43 11.94
CA LEU A 289 -9.01 21.74 11.46
C LEU A 289 -9.02 22.88 10.44
N ALA A 290 -10.00 22.89 9.53
CA ALA A 290 -10.15 23.98 8.55
C ALA A 290 -10.46 25.32 9.22
N ARG A 291 -11.34 25.36 10.23
CA ARG A 291 -11.63 26.57 11.00
C ARG A 291 -10.41 27.05 11.79
N ALA A 292 -9.68 26.13 12.42
CA ALA A 292 -8.46 26.44 13.15
C ALA A 292 -7.37 26.99 12.23
N ALA A 293 -7.20 26.41 11.04
CA ALA A 293 -6.24 26.88 10.04
C ALA A 293 -6.57 28.29 9.56
N ALA A 294 -7.84 28.57 9.27
CA ALA A 294 -8.32 29.89 8.87
C ALA A 294 -8.10 30.94 9.98
N ALA A 295 -8.40 30.58 11.24
CA ALA A 295 -8.19 31.46 12.38
C ALA A 295 -6.69 31.71 12.67
N GLY A 296 -5.83 30.71 12.44
CA GLY A 296 -4.39 30.80 12.66
C GLY A 296 -3.58 31.37 11.48
N GLY A 297 -4.23 31.71 10.36
CA GLY A 297 -3.53 32.22 9.17
C GLY A 297 -2.59 31.20 8.53
N ILE A 298 -2.93 29.91 8.62
CA ILE A 298 -2.14 28.79 8.07
C ILE A 298 -2.94 27.96 7.07
N ILE A 299 -2.25 27.10 6.33
CA ILE A 299 -2.87 26.22 5.32
C ILE A 299 -3.29 24.89 5.98
N HIS A 300 -4.43 24.35 5.54
CA HIS A 300 -4.84 22.97 5.82
C HIS A 300 -4.82 22.15 4.52
N CYS A 301 -4.03 21.08 4.50
CA CYS A 301 -4.00 20.13 3.40
C CYS A 301 -4.98 18.98 3.68
N PHE A 302 -5.95 18.77 2.78
CA PHE A 302 -6.95 17.71 2.95
C PHE A 302 -6.40 16.34 2.52
N ALA A 303 -6.68 15.32 3.32
CA ALA A 303 -6.49 13.93 2.91
C ALA A 303 -7.52 13.56 1.83
N THR A 304 -7.17 12.59 0.96
CA THR A 304 -8.13 12.05 0.01
C THR A 304 -9.25 11.30 0.74
N PRO A 305 -10.53 11.49 0.33
CA PRO A 305 -11.66 10.80 0.93
C PRO A 305 -11.70 9.30 0.63
#